data_AF-A0AA42R562-F1
#
_entry.id   AF-A0AA42R562-F1
#
_cell.length_a   1.000
_cell.length_b   1.000
_cell.length_c   1.000
_cell.angle_alpha   90.00
_cell.angle_beta   90.00
_cell.angle_gamma   90.00
#
_symmetry.space_group_name_H-M   'P 1'
#
loop_
_entity.id
_entity.type
_entity.pdbx_description
1 polymer ?
#
loop_
_entity_poly.entity_id
_entity_poly.type
_entity_poly.pdbx_seq_one_letter_code
_entity_poly.pdbx_strand_id
1 'polypeptide(L)'
;MSAFVAISPVLASASEGSVAFFCKGCDAPHIIHVGQGSGERWSFNGNYERPTFSPSVLVTWSPGRVCHSFIADGRIQYLDDSFHEIAGQTVDLARWAENWEAW
;
A
#
# COMPACT_ATOMS: atom_id res chain seq x y z
N MET A 1 11.20 -16.14 6.84
CA MET A 1 10.21 -15.10 6.48
C MET A 1 10.76 -13.79 6.99
N SER A 2 11.18 -12.88 6.11
CA SER A 2 11.54 -11.54 6.59
C SER A 2 10.26 -10.90 7.10
N ALA A 3 10.20 -10.68 8.41
CA ALA A 3 9.07 -9.98 9.02
C ALA A 3 9.02 -8.56 8.44
N PHE A 4 7.81 -8.03 8.26
CA PHE A 4 7.66 -6.61 7.99
C PHE A 4 8.28 -5.82 9.14
N VAL A 5 9.14 -4.85 8.83
CA VAL A 5 9.76 -3.96 9.82
C VAL A 5 9.18 -2.57 9.63
N ALA A 6 8.48 -2.03 10.62
CA ALA A 6 7.96 -0.67 10.55
C ALA A 6 9.10 0.34 10.29
N ILE A 7 8.92 1.20 9.29
CA ILE A 7 9.91 2.23 8.90
C ILE A 7 9.34 3.65 9.01
N SER A 8 8.03 3.77 9.20
CA SER A 8 7.33 5.03 9.51
C SER A 8 5.99 4.75 10.18
N PRO A 9 5.21 5.79 10.56
CA PRO A 9 3.87 5.58 11.08
C PRO A 9 2.92 4.85 10.10
N VAL A 10 3.17 4.88 8.79
CA VAL A 10 2.24 4.34 7.77
C VAL A 10 2.86 3.30 6.84
N LEU A 11 4.20 3.11 6.89
CA LEU A 11 4.92 2.15 6.06
C LEU A 11 5.77 1.17 6.87
N ALA A 12 5.96 -0.02 6.29
CA ALA A 12 6.97 -0.98 6.69
C ALA A 12 7.88 -1.38 5.52
N SER A 13 9.05 -1.92 5.83
CA SER A 13 9.92 -2.63 4.89
C SER A 13 9.50 -4.09 4.84
N ALA A 14 9.26 -4.62 3.63
CA ALA A 14 8.98 -6.04 3.42
C ALA A 14 10.27 -6.82 3.08
N SER A 15 11.12 -6.19 2.26
CA SER A 15 12.43 -6.65 1.83
C SER A 15 13.16 -5.47 1.18
N GLU A 16 14.43 -5.66 0.85
CA GLU A 16 15.17 -4.66 0.08
C GLU A 16 14.42 -4.33 -1.23
N GLY A 17 14.23 -3.03 -1.51
CA GLY A 17 13.48 -2.56 -2.68
C GLY A 17 11.96 -2.71 -2.59
N SER A 18 11.42 -3.03 -1.40
CA SER A 18 9.96 -3.19 -1.22
C SER A 18 9.47 -2.51 0.06
N VAL A 19 8.45 -1.68 -0.08
CA VAL A 19 7.71 -1.09 1.04
C VAL A 19 6.33 -1.72 1.13
N ALA A 20 5.74 -1.70 2.32
CA ALA A 20 4.40 -2.16 2.57
C ALA A 20 3.59 -1.06 3.24
N PHE A 21 2.30 -0.99 2.92
CA PHE A 21 1.31 -0.18 3.63
C PHE A 21 0.14 -1.08 4.03
N PHE A 22 -0.56 -0.73 5.11
CA PHE A 22 -1.74 -1.48 5.51
C PHE A 22 -2.98 -0.92 4.79
N CYS A 23 -3.65 -1.77 4.01
CA CYS A 23 -4.85 -1.38 3.28
C CYS A 23 -6.09 -1.59 4.16
N LYS A 24 -6.79 -0.50 4.52
CA LYS A 24 -8.04 -0.59 5.29
C LYS A 24 -9.14 -1.35 4.55
N GLY A 25 -9.25 -1.16 3.24
CA GLY A 25 -10.30 -1.80 2.43
C GLY A 25 -10.13 -3.31 2.30
N CYS A 26 -8.89 -3.80 2.20
CA CYS A 26 -8.60 -5.23 2.17
C CYS A 26 -8.39 -5.84 3.56
N ASP A 27 -8.23 -5.01 4.58
CA ASP A 27 -7.79 -5.40 5.92
C ASP A 27 -6.52 -6.28 5.91
N ALA A 28 -5.54 -5.86 5.11
CA ALA A 28 -4.31 -6.61 4.86
C ALA A 28 -3.15 -5.71 4.41
N PRO A 29 -1.88 -6.11 4.63
CA PRO A 29 -0.72 -5.41 4.10
C PRO A 29 -0.60 -5.59 2.58
N HIS A 30 -0.38 -4.49 1.86
CA HIS A 30 -0.06 -4.47 0.44
C HIS A 30 1.42 -4.10 0.25
N ILE A 31 2.11 -4.80 -0.64
CA ILE A 31 3.52 -4.57 -0.95
C ILE A 31 3.64 -3.78 -2.25
N ILE A 32 4.50 -2.77 -2.25
CA ILE A 32 4.88 -1.98 -3.41
C ILE A 32 6.39 -2.15 -3.61
N HIS A 33 6.78 -2.57 -4.80
CA HIS A 33 8.18 -2.62 -5.19
C HIS A 33 8.62 -1.26 -5.74
N VAL A 34 9.74 -0.75 -5.24
CA VAL A 34 10.26 0.59 -5.57
C VAL A 34 11.75 0.51 -5.90
N GLY A 35 12.26 1.54 -6.60
CA GLY A 35 13.67 1.59 -6.99
C GLY A 35 14.02 0.60 -8.11
N GLN A 36 15.28 0.16 -8.11
CA GLN A 36 15.82 -0.72 -9.16
C GLN A 36 15.46 -2.19 -8.90
N GLY A 37 15.24 -2.96 -9.96
CA GLY A 37 14.98 -4.40 -9.87
C GLY A 37 14.11 -4.90 -11.03
N SER A 38 13.85 -6.21 -11.03
CA SER A 38 13.00 -6.86 -12.05
C SER A 38 11.51 -6.83 -11.70
N GLY A 39 10.66 -6.70 -12.72
CA GLY A 39 9.20 -6.66 -12.56
C GLY A 39 8.65 -5.24 -12.38
N GLU A 40 7.37 -5.15 -12.02
CA GLU A 40 6.68 -3.86 -11.87
C GLU A 40 7.29 -3.04 -10.73
N ARG A 41 7.54 -1.75 -10.99
CA ARG A 41 8.17 -0.82 -10.03
C ARG A 41 7.48 0.53 -10.05
N TRP A 42 7.13 1.00 -8.85
CA TRP A 42 6.54 2.30 -8.66
C TRP A 42 7.62 3.35 -8.42
N SER A 43 7.39 4.54 -8.98
CA SER A 43 8.08 5.74 -8.53
C SER A 43 7.64 6.07 -7.11
N PHE A 44 8.58 6.45 -6.27
CA PHE A 44 8.33 6.84 -4.88
C PHE A 44 8.97 8.20 -4.62
N ASN A 45 8.23 9.11 -3.98
CA ASN A 45 8.74 10.44 -3.64
C ASN A 45 9.79 10.45 -2.50
N GLY A 46 10.08 9.31 -1.87
CA GLY A 46 11.03 9.20 -0.76
C GLY A 46 10.49 9.66 0.59
N ASN A 47 9.24 10.11 0.67
CA ASN A 47 8.62 10.55 1.92
C ASN A 47 7.91 9.37 2.59
N TYR A 48 8.47 8.89 3.69
CA TYR A 48 7.93 7.73 4.38
C TYR A 48 6.70 8.03 5.26
N GLU A 49 6.48 9.30 5.64
CA GLU A 49 5.32 9.70 6.45
C GLU A 49 4.13 10.11 5.57
N ARG A 50 4.41 10.73 4.42
CA ARG A 50 3.43 11.18 3.42
C ARG A 50 3.78 10.63 2.04
N PRO A 51 3.74 9.29 1.88
CA PRO A 51 4.19 8.67 0.65
C PRO A 51 3.32 9.05 -0.53
N THR A 52 3.96 9.11 -1.69
CA THR A 52 3.30 9.15 -3.00
C THR A 52 3.94 8.11 -3.88
N PHE A 53 3.09 7.25 -4.46
CA PHE A 53 3.51 6.23 -5.41
C PHE A 53 2.86 6.49 -6.77
N SER A 54 3.62 6.27 -7.85
CA SER A 54 3.13 6.43 -9.22
C SER A 54 3.63 5.30 -10.11
N PRO A 55 2.79 4.72 -10.98
CA PRO A 55 1.37 5.04 -11.24
C PRO A 55 0.43 4.52 -10.13
N SER A 56 -0.86 4.30 -10.43
CA SER A 56 -1.77 3.62 -9.50
C SER A 56 -1.23 2.25 -9.07
N VAL A 57 -1.63 1.82 -7.89
CA VAL A 57 -1.29 0.53 -7.29
C VAL A 57 -2.45 -0.43 -7.54
N LEU A 58 -2.16 -1.55 -8.20
CA LEU A 58 -3.12 -2.62 -8.45
C LEU A 58 -2.69 -3.89 -7.70
N VAL A 59 -3.51 -4.35 -6.76
CA VAL A 59 -3.29 -5.59 -6.03
C VAL A 59 -4.39 -6.59 -6.39
N THR A 60 -3.99 -7.74 -6.94
CA THR A 60 -4.92 -8.80 -7.36
C THR A 60 -4.80 -10.00 -6.43
N TRP A 61 -5.86 -10.32 -5.68
CA TRP A 61 -5.90 -11.49 -4.80
C TRP A 61 -6.39 -12.75 -5.53
N SER A 62 -7.39 -12.58 -6.38
CA SER A 62 -7.95 -13.59 -7.27
C SER A 62 -8.75 -12.90 -8.39
N PRO A 63 -9.19 -13.60 -9.44
CA PRO A 63 -10.05 -13.01 -10.46
C PRO A 63 -11.29 -12.34 -9.82
N GLY A 64 -11.49 -11.04 -10.11
CA GLY A 64 -12.58 -10.24 -9.54
C GLY A 64 -12.36 -9.72 -8.12
N ARG A 65 -11.24 -10.03 -7.46
CA ARG A 65 -10.85 -9.49 -6.15
C ARG A 65 -9.60 -8.63 -6.28
N VAL A 66 -9.79 -7.42 -6.81
CA VAL A 66 -8.72 -6.44 -7.02
C VAL A 66 -8.89 -5.23 -6.12
N CYS A 67 -7.80 -4.71 -5.57
CA CYS A 67 -7.74 -3.39 -4.95
C CYS A 67 -6.93 -2.49 -5.86
N HIS A 68 -7.55 -1.46 -6.39
CA HIS A 68 -6.93 -0.51 -7.30
C HIS A 68 -6.99 0.88 -6.67
N SER A 69 -5.83 1.53 -6.52
CA SER A 69 -5.75 2.76 -5.74
C SER A 69 -4.67 3.71 -6.21
N PHE A 70 -4.85 5.00 -5.94
CA PHE A 70 -3.76 5.98 -5.94
C PHE A 70 -3.35 6.27 -4.51
N ILE A 71 -2.04 6.38 -4.28
CA ILE A 71 -1.50 6.82 -3.00
C ILE A 71 -0.72 8.10 -3.23
N ALA A 72 -1.17 9.18 -2.62
CA ALA A 72 -0.57 10.49 -2.74
C ALA A 72 -0.69 11.25 -1.42
N ASP A 73 0.41 11.91 -1.03
CA ASP A 73 0.49 12.77 0.15
C ASP A 73 0.00 12.12 1.46
N GLY A 74 0.25 10.81 1.63
CA GLY A 74 -0.16 10.05 2.81
C GLY A 74 -1.63 9.61 2.83
N ARG A 75 -2.34 9.81 1.72
CA ARG A 75 -3.74 9.39 1.56
C ARG A 75 -3.85 8.34 0.47
N ILE A 76 -4.86 7.49 0.60
CA ILE A 76 -5.20 6.46 -0.38
C ILE A 76 -6.57 6.76 -0.97
N GLN A 77 -6.63 6.90 -2.29
CA GLN A 77 -7.87 6.96 -3.08
C GLN A 77 -8.12 5.58 -3.66
N TYR A 78 -9.19 4.92 -3.23
CA TYR A 78 -9.64 3.67 -3.83
C TYR A 78 -10.45 3.96 -5.08
N LEU A 79 -10.10 3.30 -6.18
CA LEU A 79 -10.83 3.41 -7.45
C LEU A 79 -12.07 2.52 -7.44
N ASP A 80 -13.05 2.89 -8.27
CA ASP A 80 -14.39 2.27 -8.31
C ASP A 80 -14.37 0.79 -8.70
N ASP A 81 -13.29 0.32 -9.32
CA ASP A 81 -13.06 -1.09 -9.68
C ASP A 81 -12.48 -1.93 -8.53
N SER A 82 -12.30 -1.35 -7.34
CA SER A 82 -11.88 -2.10 -6.15
C SER A 82 -13.01 -2.98 -5.59
N PHE A 83 -12.69 -4.19 -5.15
CA PHE A 83 -13.71 -5.17 -4.72
C PHE A 83 -14.33 -4.91 -3.34
N HIS A 84 -13.70 -4.06 -2.52
CA HIS A 84 -14.06 -3.85 -1.13
C HIS A 84 -14.99 -2.64 -0.93
N GLU A 85 -15.68 -2.61 0.20
CA GLU A 85 -16.79 -1.68 0.50
C GLU A 85 -16.44 -0.18 0.44
N ILE A 86 -15.17 0.18 0.63
CA ILE A 86 -14.71 1.56 0.58
C ILE A 86 -14.19 2.01 -0.80
N ALA A 87 -14.53 1.28 -1.87
CA ALA A 87 -14.28 1.71 -3.25
C ALA A 87 -14.87 3.12 -3.51
N GLY A 88 -14.17 3.93 -4.31
CA GLY A 88 -14.54 5.32 -4.60
C GLY A 88 -14.23 6.32 -3.48
N GLN A 89 -13.75 5.86 -2.32
CA GLN A 89 -13.42 6.73 -1.19
C GLN A 89 -11.94 7.10 -1.14
N THR A 90 -11.65 8.27 -0.58
CA THR A 90 -10.28 8.71 -0.24
C THR A 90 -10.14 8.87 1.26
N VAL A 91 -9.26 8.05 1.85
CA VAL A 91 -9.00 8.03 3.29
C VAL A 91 -7.52 8.22 3.58
N ASP A 92 -7.19 8.53 4.83
CA ASP A 92 -5.80 8.57 5.27
C ASP A 92 -5.25 7.14 5.36
N LEU A 93 -3.97 6.98 4.99
CA LEU A 93 -3.27 5.70 5.15
C LEU A 93 -3.37 5.22 6.60
N ALA A 94 -3.55 3.92 6.77
CA ALA A 94 -3.63 3.31 8.08
C ALA A 94 -2.28 3.42 8.83
N ARG A 95 -2.35 3.50 10.15
CA ARG A 95 -1.14 3.52 10.98
C ARG A 95 -0.62 2.09 11.06
N TRP A 96 0.59 1.87 10.55
CA TRP A 96 1.13 0.53 10.33
C TRP A 96 1.10 -0.32 11.62
N ALA A 97 1.67 0.19 12.72
CA ALA A 97 1.78 -0.56 13.96
C ALA A 97 0.39 -0.93 14.54
N GLU A 98 -0.53 0.04 14.59
CA GLU A 98 -1.87 -0.15 15.13
C GLU A 98 -2.67 -1.19 14.34
N ASN A 99 -2.55 -1.18 13.01
CA ASN A 99 -3.25 -2.11 12.14
C ASN A 99 -2.58 -3.50 12.11
N TRP A 100 -1.25 -3.56 12.16
CA TRP A 100 -0.51 -4.83 12.15
C TRP A 100 -0.65 -5.61 13.45
N GLU A 101 -0.71 -4.94 14.60
CA GLU A 101 -0.93 -5.60 15.91
C GLU A 101 -2.35 -6.16 16.06
N ALA A 102 -3.31 -5.60 15.33
CA ALA A 102 -4.71 -6.01 15.35
C ALA A 102 -5.05 -7.10 14.31
N TRP A 103 -4.11 -7.47 13.44
CA TRP A 103 -4.27 -8.42 12.33
C TRP A 103 -3.74 -9.81 12.68
#